data_AF-A0A376C0W8-F1
#
_entry.id   AF-A0A376C0W8-F1
#
_cell.length_a   1.000
_cell.length_b   1.000
_cell.length_c   1.000
_cell.angle_alpha   90.00
_cell.angle_beta   90.00
_cell.angle_gamma   90.00
#
_symmetry.space_group_name_H-M   'P 1'
#
loop_
_entity.id
_entity.type
_entity.pdbx_description
1 polymer ?
#
loop_
_entity_poly.entity_id
_entity_poly.type
_entity_poly.pdbx_seq_one_letter_code
_entity_poly.pdbx_strand_id
1 'polypeptide(L)'
;MKEWILNSYHLKEGLNSYNIAVADLMNAPKIEQIDLSAYTGQVGDLIKVKAYDDFAVKAVTVEIQNSEGTLVEKGNAIDNGLEWIYTATVNNPNLSGYKIIVRATDNPNNLTEKEVQL
;
A
#
# COMPACT_ATOMS: atom_id res chain seq x y z
N MET A 1 60.47 31.41 -1.72
CA MET A 1 59.29 31.86 -2.47
C MET A 1 58.43 30.62 -2.69
N LYS A 2 57.21 30.60 -2.16
CA LYS A 2 56.37 29.41 -2.01
C LYS A 2 55.58 29.17 -3.31
N GLU A 3 55.68 27.98 -3.89
CA GLU A 3 54.81 27.55 -4.99
C GLU A 3 53.52 26.96 -4.41
N TRP A 4 52.45 27.76 -4.48
CA TRP A 4 51.05 27.34 -4.42
C TRP A 4 50.49 27.88 -5.75
N ILE A 5 49.81 27.12 -6.62
CA ILE A 5 48.42 26.70 -6.48
C ILE A 5 48.16 25.63 -7.56
N LEU A 6 47.79 24.42 -7.13
CA LEU A 6 46.93 23.51 -7.90
C LEU A 6 45.50 24.01 -7.68
N ASN A 7 44.80 24.46 -8.71
CA ASN A 7 43.36 24.73 -8.62
C ASN A 7 42.58 23.59 -9.31
N SER A 8 42.49 22.49 -8.57
CA SER A 8 41.26 21.75 -8.25
C SER A 8 40.19 21.65 -9.34
N TYR A 9 40.17 20.49 -10.00
CA TYR A 9 38.98 19.93 -10.63
C TYR A 9 37.78 19.99 -9.66
N HIS A 10 36.71 20.68 -10.06
CA HIS A 10 35.43 20.61 -9.37
C HIS A 10 34.71 19.31 -9.76
N LEU A 11 34.94 18.24 -9.01
CA LEU A 11 33.98 17.15 -8.91
C LEU A 11 33.35 17.26 -7.53
N LYS A 12 32.06 17.65 -7.51
CA LYS A 12 31.22 17.57 -6.31
C LYS A 12 30.99 16.08 -5.99
N GLU A 13 31.98 15.45 -5.38
CA GLU A 13 31.85 14.12 -4.78
C GLU A 13 31.16 14.28 -3.42
N GLY A 14 29.84 14.22 -3.44
CA GLY A 14 29.02 14.35 -2.22
C GLY A 14 27.66 13.67 -2.28
N LEU A 15 27.39 12.89 -3.33
CA LEU A 15 26.19 12.05 -3.42
C LEU A 15 26.65 10.60 -3.27
N ASN A 16 26.92 10.24 -2.02
CA ASN A 16 27.23 8.87 -1.63
C ASN A 16 25.98 8.01 -1.93
N SER A 17 26.10 7.03 -2.83
CA SER A 17 25.05 6.06 -3.18
C SER A 17 24.41 5.40 -1.95
N TYR A 18 25.12 5.40 -0.82
CA TYR A 18 24.61 4.98 0.48
C TYR A 18 23.37 5.75 0.96
N ASN A 19 23.32 7.07 0.75
CA ASN A 19 22.17 7.89 1.17
C ASN A 19 20.95 7.71 0.24
N ILE A 20 21.18 7.35 -1.01
CA ILE A 20 20.12 7.06 -1.98
C ILE A 20 19.52 5.67 -1.68
N ALA A 21 20.36 4.67 -1.39
CA ALA A 21 19.90 3.32 -1.05
C ALA A 21 19.10 3.26 0.27
N VAL A 22 19.45 4.08 1.28
CA VAL A 22 18.67 4.16 2.52
C VAL A 22 17.33 4.88 2.31
N ALA A 23 17.26 5.86 1.41
CA ALA A 23 16.02 6.55 1.09
C ALA A 23 15.06 5.67 0.26
N ASP A 24 15.59 4.84 -0.64
CA ASP A 24 14.80 3.90 -1.45
C ASP A 24 14.20 2.77 -0.58
N LEU A 25 14.90 2.39 0.50
CA LEU A 25 14.42 1.39 1.47
C LEU A 25 13.22 1.87 2.32
N MET A 26 12.78 3.11 2.16
CA MET A 26 11.76 3.77 2.99
C MET A 26 10.48 4.13 2.22
N ASN A 27 10.34 3.66 0.97
CA ASN A 27 9.14 3.90 0.20
C ASN A 27 7.97 3.09 0.79
N ALA A 28 6.79 3.70 0.86
CA ALA A 28 5.58 2.98 1.24
C ALA A 28 5.11 2.07 0.10
N PRO A 29 4.43 0.94 0.39
CA PRO A 29 3.79 0.12 -0.62
C PRO A 29 2.89 0.92 -1.54
N LYS A 30 2.66 0.46 -2.76
CA LYS A 30 1.68 1.03 -3.67
C LYS A 30 0.51 0.09 -3.85
N ILE A 31 -0.70 0.57 -3.60
CA ILE A 31 -1.93 -0.11 -4.01
C ILE A 31 -2.20 0.26 -5.46
N GLU A 32 -2.04 -0.67 -6.38
CA GLU A 32 -2.27 -0.45 -7.82
C GLU A 32 -3.76 -0.52 -8.14
N GLN A 33 -4.42 -1.60 -7.73
CA GLN A 33 -5.80 -1.90 -8.10
C GLN A 33 -6.57 -2.45 -6.90
N ILE A 34 -7.84 -2.06 -6.81
CA ILE A 34 -8.86 -2.67 -5.95
C ILE A 34 -9.98 -3.13 -6.89
N ASP A 35 -10.19 -4.44 -6.99
CA ASP A 35 -11.24 -5.05 -7.80
C ASP A 35 -12.37 -5.55 -6.90
N LEU A 36 -13.55 -4.98 -7.13
CA LEU A 36 -14.78 -5.20 -6.39
C LEU A 36 -15.84 -5.92 -7.24
N SER A 37 -15.48 -6.38 -8.45
CA SER A 37 -16.41 -7.01 -9.39
C SER A 37 -17.08 -8.29 -8.84
N ALA A 38 -16.41 -8.97 -7.91
CA ALA A 38 -16.91 -10.15 -7.21
C ALA A 38 -17.45 -9.83 -5.80
N TYR A 39 -17.60 -8.56 -5.45
CA TYR A 39 -18.14 -8.12 -4.17
C TYR A 39 -19.54 -7.55 -4.33
N THR A 40 -20.53 -8.36 -3.97
CA THR A 40 -21.96 -8.05 -4.00
C THR A 40 -22.57 -7.86 -2.61
N GLY A 41 -21.74 -7.96 -1.56
CA GLY A 41 -22.13 -7.80 -0.17
C GLY A 41 -22.58 -9.11 0.49
N GLN A 42 -22.26 -10.27 -0.07
CA GLN A 42 -22.56 -11.56 0.54
C GLN A 42 -21.35 -12.15 1.25
N VAL A 43 -21.59 -12.96 2.28
CA VAL A 43 -20.52 -13.76 2.90
C VAL A 43 -19.89 -14.68 1.85
N GLY A 44 -18.56 -14.67 1.79
CA GLY A 44 -17.79 -15.43 0.80
C GLY A 44 -17.43 -14.64 -0.46
N ASP A 45 -18.00 -13.46 -0.66
CA ASP A 45 -17.63 -12.57 -1.75
C ASP A 45 -16.18 -12.12 -1.62
N LEU A 46 -15.55 -11.83 -2.77
CA LEU A 46 -14.13 -11.56 -2.83
C LEU A 46 -13.85 -10.10 -3.19
N ILE A 47 -12.93 -9.49 -2.44
CA ILE A 47 -12.30 -8.22 -2.76
C ILE A 47 -10.83 -8.52 -3.09
N LYS A 48 -10.39 -8.17 -4.29
CA LYS A 48 -9.04 -8.46 -4.77
C LYS A 48 -8.22 -7.19 -4.84
N VAL A 49 -7.00 -7.24 -4.33
CA VAL A 49 -6.13 -6.07 -4.23
C VAL A 49 -4.75 -6.40 -4.81
N LYS A 50 -4.32 -5.59 -5.78
CA LYS A 50 -2.93 -5.61 -6.25
C LYS A 50 -2.16 -4.54 -5.51
N ALA A 51 -1.20 -4.97 -4.72
CA ALA A 51 -0.29 -4.10 -4.00
C ALA A 51 1.15 -4.58 -4.20
N TYR A 52 2.08 -3.66 -4.38
CA TYR A 52 3.49 -3.94 -4.60
C TYR A 52 4.34 -3.02 -3.75
N ASP A 53 5.55 -3.46 -3.46
CA ASP A 53 6.56 -2.72 -2.75
C ASP A 53 7.93 -3.10 -3.32
N ASP A 54 8.94 -2.26 -3.13
CA ASP A 54 10.29 -2.50 -3.66
C ASP A 54 10.92 -3.76 -3.03
N PHE A 55 10.53 -4.09 -1.80
CA PHE A 55 10.95 -5.32 -1.11
C PHE A 55 9.81 -6.32 -0.95
N ALA A 56 8.80 -5.97 -0.15
CA ALA A 56 7.69 -6.86 0.13
C ALA A 56 6.54 -6.12 0.81
N VAL A 57 5.33 -6.33 0.29
CA VAL A 57 4.12 -6.03 1.06
C VAL A 57 4.00 -7.08 2.16
N LYS A 58 3.98 -6.63 3.41
CA LYS A 58 3.87 -7.47 4.60
C LYS A 58 2.42 -7.83 4.89
N ALA A 59 1.50 -6.89 4.71
CA ALA A 59 0.09 -7.14 4.96
C ALA A 59 -0.80 -6.22 4.13
N VAL A 60 -1.98 -6.73 3.75
CA VAL A 60 -3.09 -5.93 3.25
C VAL A 60 -4.29 -6.14 4.17
N THR A 61 -4.91 -5.06 4.61
CA THR A 61 -6.17 -5.09 5.38
C THR A 61 -7.28 -4.40 4.60
N VAL A 62 -8.48 -4.95 4.72
CA VAL A 62 -9.70 -4.39 4.16
C VAL A 62 -10.61 -4.01 5.31
N GLU A 63 -11.18 -2.82 5.22
CA GLU A 63 -12.17 -2.29 6.14
C GLU A 63 -13.39 -1.84 5.34
N ILE A 64 -14.57 -2.29 5.75
CA ILE A 64 -15.85 -1.97 5.12
C ILE A 64 -16.63 -1.10 6.09
N GLN A 65 -17.05 0.07 5.62
CA GLN A 65 -17.89 1.00 6.35
C GLN A 65 -19.23 1.16 5.63
N ASN A 66 -20.32 1.28 6.39
CA ASN A 66 -21.62 1.58 5.83
C ASN A 66 -21.73 3.06 5.41
N SER A 67 -22.89 3.47 4.88
CA SER A 67 -23.17 4.83 4.43
C SER A 67 -23.07 5.91 5.52
N GLU A 68 -23.08 5.51 6.80
CA GLU A 68 -22.93 6.42 7.95
C GLU A 68 -21.48 6.49 8.43
N GLY A 69 -20.55 5.78 7.77
CA GLY A 69 -19.15 5.65 8.20
C GLY A 69 -18.95 4.69 9.37
N THR A 70 -19.96 3.91 9.74
CA THR A 70 -19.84 2.91 10.81
C THR A 70 -19.13 1.66 10.28
N LEU A 71 -18.18 1.16 11.05
CA LEU A 71 -17.46 -0.08 10.75
C LEU A 71 -18.44 -1.27 10.68
N VAL A 72 -18.45 -1.94 9.54
CA VAL A 72 -19.21 -3.17 9.29
C VAL A 72 -18.32 -4.38 9.52
N GLU A 73 -17.18 -4.44 8.84
CA GLU A 73 -16.18 -5.49 9.05
C GLU A 73 -14.77 -5.00 8.69
N LYS A 74 -13.77 -5.68 9.26
CA LYS A 74 -12.36 -5.45 8.98
C LYS A 74 -11.56 -6.73 9.14
N GLY A 75 -10.62 -6.97 8.25
CA GLY A 75 -9.72 -8.11 8.38
C GLY A 75 -8.54 -8.05 7.42
N ASN A 76 -7.68 -9.06 7.55
CA ASN A 76 -6.52 -9.23 6.68
C ASN A 76 -6.93 -9.95 5.40
N ALA A 77 -6.39 -9.51 4.27
CA ALA A 77 -6.40 -10.26 3.04
C ALA A 77 -5.29 -11.32 3.06
N ILE A 78 -5.49 -12.39 2.28
CA ILE A 78 -4.53 -13.48 2.11
C ILE A 78 -3.78 -13.27 0.79
N ASP A 79 -2.46 -13.23 0.84
CA ASP A 79 -1.62 -13.23 -0.36
C ASP A 79 -1.64 -14.62 -1.01
N ASN A 80 -2.02 -14.67 -2.29
CA ASN A 80 -1.99 -15.89 -3.09
C ASN A 80 -0.79 -15.98 -4.05
N GLY A 81 0.14 -15.04 -3.97
CA GLY A 81 1.33 -14.92 -4.83
C GLY A 81 1.12 -14.07 -6.09
N LEU A 82 -0.10 -13.63 -6.39
CA LEU A 82 -0.42 -12.71 -7.48
C LEU A 82 -1.12 -11.44 -6.98
N GLU A 83 -2.01 -11.60 -6.02
CA GLU A 83 -2.82 -10.53 -5.44
C GLU A 83 -3.24 -10.90 -4.01
N TRP A 84 -3.71 -9.90 -3.28
CA TRP A 84 -4.26 -10.04 -1.94
C TRP A 84 -5.76 -10.25 -2.03
N ILE A 85 -6.24 -11.35 -1.46
CA ILE A 85 -7.65 -11.75 -1.49
C ILE A 85 -8.27 -11.55 -0.11
N TYR A 86 -9.23 -10.65 0.00
CA TYR A 86 -10.10 -10.54 1.16
C TYR A 86 -11.43 -11.24 0.88
N THR A 87 -11.88 -12.08 1.82
CA THR A 87 -13.17 -12.77 1.75
C THR A 87 -14.12 -12.13 2.75
N ALA A 88 -15.23 -11.60 2.26
CA ALA A 88 -16.24 -10.97 3.10
C ALA A 88 -16.85 -11.97 4.08
N THR A 89 -17.04 -11.53 5.32
CA THR A 89 -17.54 -12.36 6.42
C THR A 89 -18.89 -11.90 6.96
N VAL A 90 -19.36 -10.73 6.50
CA VAL A 90 -20.65 -10.15 6.89
C VAL A 90 -21.54 -9.96 5.67
N ASN A 91 -22.83 -10.29 5.82
CA ASN A 91 -23.84 -9.98 4.81
C ASN A 91 -24.25 -8.50 4.88
N ASN A 92 -24.12 -7.82 3.75
CA ASN A 92 -24.38 -6.41 3.51
C ASN A 92 -25.40 -6.29 2.36
N PRO A 93 -26.72 -6.41 2.63
CA PRO A 93 -27.75 -6.51 1.60
C PRO A 93 -27.97 -5.21 0.81
N ASN A 94 -27.43 -4.09 1.27
CA ASN A 94 -27.47 -2.81 0.57
C ASN A 94 -26.09 -2.14 0.69
N LEU A 95 -25.38 -2.02 -0.43
CA LEU A 95 -24.05 -1.42 -0.49
C LEU A 95 -24.08 0.07 -0.84
N SER A 96 -25.25 0.66 -1.11
CA SER A 96 -25.34 2.06 -1.53
C SER A 96 -24.71 2.99 -0.49
N GLY A 97 -23.70 3.74 -0.91
CA GLY A 97 -22.97 4.68 -0.05
C GLY A 97 -21.93 4.02 0.86
N TYR A 98 -21.74 2.70 0.78
CA TYR A 98 -20.69 2.02 1.53
C TYR A 98 -19.32 2.48 1.05
N LYS A 99 -18.33 2.30 1.92
CA LYS A 99 -16.94 2.63 1.63
C LYS A 99 -16.04 1.43 1.96
N ILE A 100 -15.21 1.08 1.00
CA ILE A 100 -14.15 0.08 1.17
C ILE A 100 -12.83 0.84 1.34
N ILE A 101 -12.14 0.60 2.45
CA ILE A 101 -10.83 1.17 2.77
C ILE A 101 -9.82 0.03 2.77
N VAL A 102 -8.81 0.14 1.92
CA VAL A 102 -7.74 -0.85 1.78
C VAL A 102 -6.44 -0.22 2.25
N ARG A 103 -5.70 -0.96 3.08
CA ARG A 103 -4.41 -0.54 3.64
C ARG A 103 -3.35 -1.58 3.36
N ALA A 104 -2.24 -1.19 2.74
CA ALA A 104 -1.08 -2.02 2.51
C ALA A 104 0.09 -1.53 3.38
N THR A 105 0.79 -2.46 4.03
CA THR A 105 1.97 -2.17 4.86
C THR A 105 3.17 -3.03 4.47
N ASP A 106 4.37 -2.51 4.68
CA ASP A 106 5.65 -3.21 4.45
C ASP A 106 6.33 -3.64 5.77
N ASN A 107 7.56 -4.13 5.68
CA ASN A 107 8.36 -4.56 6.83
C ASN A 107 8.74 -3.42 7.80
N PRO A 108 9.20 -2.25 7.32
CA PRO A 108 9.34 -1.04 8.14
C PRO A 108 8.03 -0.49 8.74
N ASN A 109 6.87 -0.98 8.28
CA ASN A 109 5.53 -0.51 8.60
C ASN A 109 5.18 0.86 8.00
N ASN A 110 5.76 1.20 6.84
CA ASN A 110 5.19 2.22 5.98
C ASN A 110 3.79 1.77 5.54
N LEU A 111 2.90 2.74 5.33
CA LEU A 111 1.48 2.51 5.09
C LEU A 111 1.02 3.29 3.87
N THR A 112 0.27 2.60 3.01
CA THR A 112 -0.54 3.23 1.97
C THR A 112 -2.00 2.86 2.15
N GLU A 113 -2.88 3.84 2.04
CA GLU A 113 -4.33 3.70 2.15
C GLU A 113 -5.00 4.13 0.84
N LYS A 114 -6.04 3.39 0.44
CA LYS A 114 -6.95 3.78 -0.64
C LYS A 114 -8.38 3.52 -0.24
N GLU A 115 -9.27 4.40 -0.68
CA GLU A 115 -10.72 4.29 -0.45
C GLU A 115 -11.46 4.14 -1.79
N VAL A 116 -12.53 3.35 -1.79
CA VAL A 116 -13.48 3.21 -2.90
C VAL A 116 -14.90 3.30 -2.35
N GLN A 117 -15.73 4.12 -2.99
CA GLN A 117 -17.15 4.26 -2.64
C GLN A 117 -18.01 3.35 -3.53
N LEU A 118 -19.05 2.76 -2.94
CA LEU A 118 -20.00 1.83 -3.55
C LEU A 118 -21.38 2.46 -3.77
#